data_AF-A0A9D4LWI9-F1
#
_entry.id   AF-A0A9D4LWI9-F1
#
_cell.length_a   1.000
_cell.length_b   1.000
_cell.length_c   1.000
_cell.angle_alpha   90.00
_cell.angle_beta   90.00
_cell.angle_gamma   90.00
#
_symmetry.space_group_name_H-M   'P 1'
#
loop_
_entity.id
_entity.type
_entity.pdbx_description
1 polymer ?
#
loop_
_entity_poly.entity_id
_entity_poly.type
_entity_poly.pdbx_seq_one_letter_code
_entity_poly.pdbx_strand_id
1 'polypeptide(L)'
;MESLLPTELWRNGPQPGSLYNFPGGKIAGHNEPVKRTMYPIVTGTSVLGLKFKDGVVLAADKLGSYGSMAKFRDLTRLLKVNDQTVVGAGGDYADYQFLTEIIEQRV
;
A
#
# COMPACT_ATOMS: atom_id res chain seq x y z
N MET A 1 -31.32 13.07 45.73
CA MET A 1 -30.23 12.10 45.52
C MET A 1 -30.30 11.70 44.05
N GLU A 2 -29.65 12.51 43.20
CA GLU A 2 -29.68 12.36 41.75
C GLU A 2 -29.01 11.05 41.32
N SER A 3 -29.71 10.27 40.49
CA SER A 3 -29.15 9.09 39.84
C SER A 3 -28.51 9.51 38.51
N LEU A 4 -27.20 9.36 38.43
CA LEU A 4 -26.34 9.67 37.28
C LEU A 4 -26.51 8.61 36.18
N LEU A 5 -27.59 8.64 35.42
CA LEU A 5 -27.63 7.91 34.14
C LEU A 5 -27.36 8.92 33.02
N PRO A 6 -26.27 8.76 32.24
CA PRO A 6 -26.02 9.65 31.10
C PRO A 6 -27.12 9.42 30.06
N THR A 7 -28.07 10.36 29.99
CA THR A 7 -29.11 10.46 28.98
C THR A 7 -28.51 11.00 27.69
N GLU A 8 -27.70 10.22 26.98
CA GLU A 8 -27.40 10.49 25.57
C GLU A 8 -26.89 9.19 24.95
N LEU A 9 -27.77 8.45 24.28
CA LEU A 9 -27.41 7.22 23.58
C LEU A 9 -26.44 7.51 22.40
N TRP A 10 -26.33 8.77 21.94
CA TRP A 10 -25.58 9.14 20.72
C TRP A 10 -24.96 10.55 20.76
N ARG A 11 -24.02 10.82 21.67
CA ARG A 11 -23.33 12.13 21.69
C ARG A 11 -22.31 12.33 20.55
N ASN A 12 -21.87 11.26 19.89
CA ASN A 12 -20.95 11.27 18.74
C ASN A 12 -21.39 10.22 17.71
N GLY A 13 -22.39 10.56 16.90
CA GLY A 13 -22.99 9.67 15.90
C GLY A 13 -22.02 9.10 14.86
N PRO A 14 -22.46 8.09 14.09
CA PRO A 14 -21.58 7.40 13.17
C PRO A 14 -21.14 8.34 12.04
N GLN A 15 -19.84 8.49 11.85
CA GLN A 15 -19.28 9.34 10.80
C GLN A 15 -19.34 8.62 9.44
N PRO A 16 -19.67 9.33 8.35
CA PRO A 16 -19.74 8.74 7.01
C PRO A 16 -18.42 8.04 6.63
N GLY A 17 -18.50 6.78 6.21
CA GLY A 17 -17.35 5.97 5.77
C GLY A 17 -16.76 5.04 6.83
N SER A 18 -17.26 5.04 8.06
CA SER A 18 -16.85 4.10 9.11
C SER A 18 -17.82 2.92 9.26
N LEU A 19 -17.30 1.71 9.44
CA LEU A 19 -18.09 0.51 9.72
C LEU A 19 -18.29 0.36 11.23
N TYR A 20 -19.53 0.13 11.66
CA TYR A 20 -19.89 -0.02 13.08
C TYR A 20 -20.30 -1.46 13.36
N ASN A 21 -19.79 -2.01 14.46
CA ASN A 21 -20.22 -3.31 14.96
C ASN A 21 -21.17 -3.10 16.14
N PHE A 22 -22.43 -3.47 15.94
CA PHE A 22 -23.47 -3.39 16.97
C PHE A 22 -23.27 -4.49 18.03
N PRO A 23 -23.71 -4.28 19.28
CA PRO A 23 -23.27 -5.11 20.39
C PRO A 23 -23.86 -6.53 20.28
N GLY A 24 -22.99 -7.54 20.16
CA GLY A 24 -23.40 -8.95 20.24
C GLY A 24 -22.33 -9.99 19.88
N GLY A 25 -21.30 -9.66 19.09
CA GLY A 25 -20.27 -10.62 18.69
C GLY A 25 -18.87 -10.18 19.08
N LYS A 26 -18.15 -10.98 19.88
CA LYS A 26 -16.71 -10.77 20.11
C LYS A 26 -15.97 -11.01 18.80
N ILE A 27 -15.49 -9.95 18.17
CA ILE A 27 -14.56 -10.05 17.04
C ILE A 27 -13.20 -10.40 17.63
N ALA A 28 -12.74 -11.63 17.41
CA ALA A 28 -11.34 -11.98 17.62
C ALA A 28 -10.51 -11.00 16.78
N GLY A 29 -9.64 -10.22 17.44
CA GLY A 29 -8.83 -9.18 16.81
C GLY A 29 -8.08 -9.74 15.61
N HIS A 30 -8.61 -9.48 14.42
CA HIS A 30 -7.93 -9.80 13.18
C HIS A 30 -6.81 -8.77 13.04
N ASN A 31 -5.56 -9.21 13.17
CA ASN A 31 -4.39 -8.46 12.72
C ASN A 31 -4.42 -8.38 11.19
N GLU A 32 -5.38 -7.63 10.64
CA GLU A 32 -5.37 -7.30 9.23
C GLU A 32 -4.14 -6.41 8.95
N PRO A 33 -3.40 -6.67 7.86
CA PRO A 33 -2.33 -5.80 7.45
C PRO A 33 -2.87 -4.37 7.25
N VAL A 34 -2.13 -3.37 7.75
CA VAL A 34 -2.47 -1.97 7.57
C VAL A 34 -2.46 -1.65 6.07
N LYS A 35 -3.65 -1.56 5.46
CA LYS A 35 -3.83 -1.12 4.07
C LYS A 35 -3.75 0.40 4.00
N ARG A 36 -2.65 0.94 3.49
CA ARG A 36 -2.54 2.37 3.15
C ARG A 36 -3.28 2.72 1.85
N THR A 37 -3.21 1.82 0.87
CA THR A 37 -3.84 2.00 -0.43
C THR A 37 -5.07 1.10 -0.53
N MET A 38 -6.25 1.70 -0.67
CA MET A 38 -7.52 0.98 -0.76
C MET A 38 -7.79 0.47 -2.19
N TYR A 39 -7.36 1.21 -3.21
CA TYR A 39 -7.56 0.88 -4.62
C TYR A 39 -6.35 1.34 -5.45
N PRO A 40 -5.53 0.42 -5.99
CA PRO A 40 -4.41 0.79 -6.85
C PRO A 40 -4.93 1.31 -8.20
N ILE A 41 -4.33 2.37 -8.72
CA ILE A 41 -4.81 3.09 -9.91
C ILE A 41 -3.93 2.78 -11.11
N VAL A 42 -2.64 3.09 -11.02
CA VAL A 42 -1.66 2.80 -12.07
C VAL A 42 -0.78 1.69 -11.56
N THR A 43 -0.85 0.51 -12.19
CA THR A 43 -0.15 -0.67 -11.69
C THR A 43 0.96 -1.12 -12.61
N GLY A 44 2.09 -1.47 -12.00
CA GLY A 44 3.12 -2.31 -12.60
C GLY A 44 2.87 -3.78 -12.26
N THR A 45 3.24 -4.67 -13.18
CA THR A 45 3.02 -6.12 -13.02
C THR A 45 4.21 -6.77 -12.29
N SER A 46 4.85 -7.76 -12.91
CA SER A 46 5.88 -8.60 -12.30
C SER A 46 7.27 -7.98 -12.36
N VAL A 47 8.05 -8.16 -11.30
CA VAL A 47 9.50 -7.97 -11.28
C VAL A 47 10.12 -9.35 -11.08
N LEU A 48 11.08 -9.71 -11.94
CA LEU A 48 11.80 -10.98 -11.88
C LEU A 48 13.19 -10.75 -11.32
N GLY A 49 13.63 -11.63 -10.41
CA GLY A 49 14.95 -11.61 -9.81
C GLY A 49 15.62 -12.98 -9.89
N LEU A 50 16.89 -13.02 -10.27
CA LEU A 50 17.71 -14.24 -10.33
C LEU A 50 19.01 -14.03 -9.56
N LYS A 51 19.37 -14.99 -8.71
CA LYS A 51 20.68 -15.02 -8.03
C LYS A 51 21.61 -15.96 -8.76
N PHE A 52 22.86 -15.55 -8.94
CA PHE A 52 23.94 -16.38 -9.48
C PHE A 52 25.19 -16.27 -8.58
N LYS A 53 26.28 -16.94 -8.97
CA LYS A 53 27.48 -17.12 -8.14
C LYS A 53 28.03 -15.80 -7.58
N ASP A 54 28.06 -14.75 -8.39
CA ASP A 54 28.74 -13.49 -8.08
C ASP A 54 27.80 -12.26 -8.11
N GLY A 55 26.48 -12.48 -8.01
CA GLY A 55 25.54 -11.36 -8.02
C GLY A 55 24.08 -11.73 -8.19
N VAL A 56 23.30 -10.70 -8.51
CA VAL A 56 21.86 -10.79 -8.77
C VAL A 56 21.52 -10.04 -10.05
N VAL A 57 20.50 -10.51 -10.77
CA VAL A 57 19.90 -9.81 -11.91
C VAL A 57 18.45 -9.53 -11.58
N LEU A 58 18.00 -8.31 -11.86
CA LEU A 58 16.60 -7.88 -11.73
C LEU A 58 16.10 -7.39 -13.10
N ALA A 59 14.89 -7.79 -13.46
CA ALA A 59 14.24 -7.38 -14.70
C ALA A 59 12.77 -7.06 -14.44
N ALA A 60 12.26 -6.01 -15.08
CA ALA A 60 10.87 -5.60 -15.01
C ALA A 60 10.44 -5.03 -16.37
N ASP A 61 9.15 -5.17 -16.71
CA ASP A 61 8.59 -4.42 -17.84
C ASP A 61 8.54 -2.92 -17.52
N LYS A 62 8.32 -2.10 -18.56
CA LYS A 62 8.18 -0.65 -18.43
C LYS A 62 6.74 -0.14 -18.57
N LEU A 63 5.75 -1.01 -18.33
CA LEU A 63 4.35 -0.71 -18.57
C LEU A 63 3.65 -0.27 -17.28
N GLY A 64 2.98 0.89 -17.32
CA GLY A 64 2.01 1.31 -16.31
C GLY A 64 0.58 1.14 -16.84
N SER A 65 -0.15 0.21 -16.24
CA SER A 65 -1.52 -0.13 -16.63
C SER A 65 -2.55 0.59 -15.76
N TYR A 66 -3.53 1.21 -16.40
CA TYR A 66 -4.73 1.73 -15.74
C TYR A 66 -5.90 0.80 -16.04
N GLY A 67 -6.11 -0.19 -15.16
CA GLY A 67 -6.97 -1.34 -15.48
C GLY A 67 -6.44 -2.09 -16.71
N SER A 68 -7.28 -2.27 -17.73
CA SER A 68 -6.90 -2.92 -19.01
C SER A 68 -6.14 -2.01 -19.98
N MET A 69 -6.06 -0.70 -19.70
CA MET A 69 -5.41 0.26 -20.59
C MET A 69 -3.92 0.35 -20.32
N ALA A 70 -3.11 0.08 -21.34
CA ALA A 70 -1.68 0.36 -21.38
C ALA A 70 -1.42 1.88 -21.51
N LYS A 71 -1.61 2.62 -20.41
CA LYS A 71 -1.59 4.08 -20.38
C LYS A 71 -0.18 4.64 -20.56
N PHE A 72 0.79 4.07 -19.86
CA PHE A 72 2.18 4.52 -19.89
C PHE A 72 3.09 3.38 -20.35
N ARG A 73 3.86 3.60 -21.41
CA ARG A 73 4.69 2.55 -22.05
C ARG A 73 6.17 2.59 -21.68
N ASP A 74 6.59 3.64 -20.99
CA ASP A 74 7.99 3.84 -20.58
C ASP A 74 8.05 4.37 -19.14
N LEU A 75 7.63 3.53 -18.19
CA LEU A 75 7.78 3.78 -16.76
C LEU A 75 8.86 2.86 -16.19
N THR A 76 9.83 3.44 -15.46
CA THR A 76 10.87 2.66 -14.79
C THR A 76 10.43 2.36 -13.37
N ARG A 77 10.54 1.10 -12.97
CA ARG A 77 10.19 0.60 -11.63
C ARG A 77 11.32 -0.18 -10.94
N LEU A 78 12.55 0.03 -11.44
CA LEU A 78 13.80 -0.40 -10.84
C LEU A 78 14.54 0.85 -10.37
N LEU A 79 14.79 0.94 -9.07
CA LEU A 79 15.53 2.02 -8.44
C LEU A 79 16.92 1.52 -8.05
N LYS A 80 17.97 2.19 -8.53
CA LYS A 80 19.32 2.01 -8.00
C LYS A 80 19.41 2.79 -6.68
N VAL A 81 19.47 2.08 -5.56
CA VAL A 81 19.56 2.71 -4.23
C VAL A 81 20.99 3.16 -3.97
N ASN A 82 21.97 2.29 -4.22
CA ASN A 82 23.39 2.60 -4.12
C ASN A 82 24.18 1.66 -5.05
N ASP A 83 25.51 1.59 -4.91
CA ASP A 83 26.35 0.74 -5.76
C ASP A 83 26.20 -0.77 -5.49
N GLN A 84 25.52 -1.17 -4.41
CA GLN A 84 25.37 -2.58 -4.00
C GLN A 84 23.90 -3.04 -3.92
N THR A 85 22.94 -2.13 -4.07
CA THR A 85 21.52 -2.39 -3.83
C THR A 85 20.63 -1.80 -4.93
N VAL A 86 19.72 -2.63 -5.44
CA VAL A 86 18.63 -2.25 -6.34
C VAL A 86 17.30 -2.67 -5.73
N VAL A 87 16.28 -1.81 -5.88
CA VAL A 87 14.90 -2.08 -5.48
C VAL A 87 14.04 -2.19 -6.72
N GLY A 88 13.21 -3.23 -6.80
CA GLY A 88 12.20 -3.36 -7.84
C GLY A 88 10.81 -3.41 -7.24
N ALA A 89 9.87 -2.66 -7.80
CA ALA A 89 8.49 -2.60 -7.32
C ALA A 89 7.47 -3.07 -8.37
N GLY A 90 6.48 -3.80 -7.89
CA GLY A 90 5.23 -4.09 -8.60
C GLY A 90 4.05 -3.48 -7.84
N GLY A 91 2.84 -3.64 -8.38
CA GLY A 91 1.65 -3.05 -7.77
C GLY A 91 1.51 -1.57 -8.08
N ASP A 92 1.01 -0.78 -7.13
CA ASP A 92 0.67 0.63 -7.36
C ASP A 92 1.90 1.51 -7.55
N TYR A 93 1.88 2.29 -8.62
CA TYR A 93 3.01 3.11 -9.03
C TYR A 93 3.18 4.35 -8.13
N ALA A 94 2.09 4.86 -7.55
CA ALA A 94 2.16 5.99 -6.62
C ALA A 94 2.88 5.59 -5.32
N ASP A 95 2.61 4.39 -4.80
CA ASP A 95 3.33 3.84 -3.64
C ASP A 95 4.83 3.66 -3.93
N TYR A 96 5.18 3.21 -5.15
CA TYR A 96 6.59 3.14 -5.59
C TYR A 96 7.27 4.51 -5.59
N GLN A 97 6.59 5.55 -6.10
CA GLN A 97 7.14 6.91 -6.10
C GLN A 97 7.37 7.44 -4.69
N PHE A 98 6.39 7.24 -3.80
CA PHE A 98 6.51 7.65 -2.39
C PHE A 98 7.68 6.95 -1.69
N LEU A 99 7.83 5.64 -1.87
CA LEU A 99 8.96 4.90 -1.30
C LEU A 99 10.29 5.32 -1.90
N THR A 100 10.32 5.61 -3.21
CA THR A 100 11.52 6.10 -3.89
C THR A 100 12.00 7.41 -3.27
N GLU A 101 11.10 8.37 -3.06
CA GLU A 101 11.45 9.65 -2.44
C GLU A 101 12.00 9.47 -1.01
N ILE A 102 11.39 8.61 -0.20
CA ILE A 102 11.87 8.33 1.17
C ILE A 102 13.25 7.67 1.14
N ILE A 103 13.49 6.75 0.20
CA ILE A 103 14.76 6.05 0.07
C ILE A 103 15.84 7.03 -0.37
N GLU A 104 15.58 7.84 -1.39
CA GLU A 104 16.53 8.84 -1.91
C GLU A 104 16.92 9.87 -0.84
N GLN A 105 15.98 10.27 0.04
CA GLN A 105 16.28 11.16 1.16
C GLN A 105 17.20 10.56 2.24
N ARG A 106 17.31 9.23 2.30
CA ARG A 106 18.05 8.50 3.34
C ARG A 106 19.37 7.91 2.86
N VAL A 107 19.65 8.00 1.56
CA VAL A 107 20.88 7.52 0.92
C VAL A 107 21.94 8.62 0.92
#